data_AF-A0A552LT78-F1
#
_entry.id   AF-A0A552LT78-F1
#
_cell.length_a   1.000
_cell.length_b   1.000
_cell.length_c   1.000
_cell.angle_alpha   90.00
_cell.angle_beta   90.00
_cell.angle_gamma   90.00
#
_symmetry.space_group_name_H-M   'P 1'
#
loop_
_entity.id
_entity.type
_entity.pdbx_description
1 polymer ?
#
loop_
_entity_poly.entity_id
_entity_poly.type
_entity_poly.pdbx_seq_one_letter_code
_entity_poly.pdbx_strand_id
1 'polypeptide(L)'
;MKPCYCINPDCSQPDHPSNNNSNTRYCQSCGSELLLNGQYRVSRLLSDTTGFGVVYEAFEGFTAKILKVLQEKWNNDPKAVELFKREYDVLLELSR
;
A
#
# COMPACT_ATOMS: atom_id res chain seq x y z
N MET A 1 9.09 17.55 -0.65
CA MET A 1 9.24 16.09 -0.84
C MET A 1 8.12 15.40 -0.10
N LYS A 2 7.49 14.37 -0.69
CA LYS A 2 6.44 13.61 -0.02
C LYS A 2 7.09 12.49 0.83
N PRO A 3 6.57 12.20 2.02
CA PRO A 3 7.04 11.07 2.79
C PRO A 3 6.85 9.77 2.01
N CYS A 4 7.71 8.78 2.25
CA CYS A 4 7.59 7.47 1.64
C CYS A 4 7.61 6.37 2.71
N TYR A 5 6.52 5.63 2.75
CA TYR A 5 6.28 4.55 3.70
C TYR A 5 6.52 3.19 3.02
N CYS A 6 7.29 2.32 3.66
CA CYS A 6 7.51 0.97 3.20
C CYS A 6 6.35 0.06 3.62
N ILE A 7 5.74 -0.66 2.68
CA ILE A 7 4.61 -1.56 2.97
C ILE A 7 5.05 -3.00 3.25
N ASN A 8 6.35 -3.30 3.29
CA ASN A 8 6.82 -4.62 3.69
C ASN A 8 6.45 -4.84 5.18
N PRO A 9 5.63 -5.86 5.51
CA PRO A 9 5.23 -6.15 6.89
C PRO A 9 6.41 -6.48 7.82
N ASP A 10 7.52 -6.98 7.28
CA ASP A 10 8.74 -7.29 8.03
C ASP A 10 9.68 -6.09 8.22
N CYS A 11 9.28 -4.90 7.76
CA CYS A 11 10.11 -3.70 7.88
C CYS A 11 10.12 -3.20 9.33
N SER A 12 11.31 -3.13 9.95
CA SER A 12 11.48 -2.62 11.32
C SER A 12 11.28 -1.11 11.44
N GLN A 13 11.48 -0.36 10.34
CA GLN A 13 11.24 1.09 10.29
C GLN A 13 10.58 1.50 8.96
N PRO A 14 9.26 1.32 8.83
CA PRO A 14 8.52 1.61 7.59
C PRO A 14 8.60 3.07 7.13
N ASP A 15 8.68 3.99 8.07
CA ASP A 15 8.71 5.45 7.87
C ASP A 15 10.14 6.03 7.89
N HIS A 16 11.16 5.19 7.65
CA HIS A 16 12.57 5.60 7.72
C HIS A 16 12.81 6.92 6.93
N PRO A 17 13.37 7.98 7.55
CA PRO A 17 13.46 9.32 6.94
C PRO A 17 14.13 9.38 5.57
N SER A 18 15.14 8.54 5.35
CA SER A 18 15.86 8.42 4.07
C SER A 18 15.01 7.86 2.91
N ASN A 19 13.81 7.35 3.17
CA ASN A 19 12.86 6.93 2.14
C ASN A 19 12.18 8.14 1.44
N ASN A 20 12.16 9.32 2.08
CA ASN A 20 11.41 10.50 1.61
C ASN A 20 12.00 11.15 0.34
N ASN A 21 13.10 10.62 -0.19
CA ASN A 21 13.70 11.05 -1.44
C ASN A 21 13.08 10.30 -2.64
N SER A 22 12.62 11.07 -3.64
CA SER A 22 11.99 10.53 -4.86
C SER A 22 12.93 9.65 -5.70
N ASN A 23 14.25 9.76 -5.50
CA ASN A 23 15.25 8.92 -6.17
C ASN A 23 15.54 7.63 -5.40
N THR A 24 15.15 7.53 -4.12
CA THR A 24 15.35 6.32 -3.32
C THR A 24 14.41 5.23 -3.83
N ARG A 25 14.97 4.17 -4.44
CA ARG A 25 14.19 3.05 -4.99
C ARG A 25 13.89 1.95 -3.97
N TYR A 26 14.76 1.78 -3.00
CA TYR A 26 14.69 0.72 -1.99
C TYR A 26 14.62 1.30 -0.59
N CYS A 27 13.81 0.68 0.27
CA CYS A 27 13.68 1.05 1.67
C CYS A 27 15.03 0.96 2.36
N GLN A 28 15.40 2.01 3.09
CA GLN A 28 16.70 2.06 3.76
C GLN A 28 16.75 1.19 5.03
N SER A 29 15.60 0.74 5.53
CA SER A 29 15.51 -0.17 6.69
C SER A 29 15.54 -1.65 6.30
N CYS A 30 14.87 -2.05 5.22
CA CYS A 30 14.69 -3.47 4.87
C CYS A 30 15.06 -3.84 3.42
N GLY A 31 15.46 -2.89 2.57
CA GLY A 31 15.82 -3.15 1.17
C GLY A 31 14.66 -3.41 0.20
N SER A 32 13.42 -3.41 0.68
CA SER A 32 12.23 -3.62 -0.19
C SER A 32 12.03 -2.49 -1.18
N GLU A 33 11.52 -2.79 -2.37
CA GLU A 33 11.20 -1.76 -3.36
C GLU A 33 10.09 -0.82 -2.87
N LEU A 34 10.31 0.50 -3.00
CA LEU A 34 9.38 1.54 -2.57
C LEU A 34 8.42 1.98 -3.69
N LEU A 35 8.72 1.61 -4.94
CA LEU A 35 7.93 1.95 -6.12
C LEU A 35 7.11 0.72 -6.55
N LEU A 36 5.84 0.70 -6.16
CA LEU A 36 4.94 -0.41 -6.42
C LEU A 36 4.52 -0.40 -7.89
N ASN A 37 4.68 -1.55 -8.55
CA ASN A 37 4.34 -1.75 -9.96
C ASN A 37 4.96 -0.68 -10.88
N GLY A 38 6.11 -0.11 -10.50
CA GLY A 38 6.77 0.97 -11.25
C GLY A 38 6.07 2.34 -11.24
N GLN A 39 4.98 2.52 -10.48
CA GLN A 39 4.09 3.68 -10.63
C GLN A 39 3.64 4.33 -9.33
N TYR A 40 3.43 3.54 -8.27
CA TYR A 40 2.83 4.04 -7.04
C TYR A 40 3.84 4.11 -5.91
N ARG A 41 3.86 5.24 -5.18
CA ARG A 41 4.62 5.39 -3.93
C ARG A 41 3.68 5.56 -2.76
N VAL A 42 3.87 4.77 -1.72
CA VAL A 42 3.06 4.85 -0.50
C VAL A 42 3.60 5.96 0.39
N SER A 43 2.70 6.78 0.93
CA SER A 43 3.01 7.97 1.73
C SER A 43 2.88 7.69 3.22
N ARG A 44 1.77 7.04 3.62
CA ARG A 44 1.47 6.72 5.02
C ARG A 44 0.37 5.67 5.12
N LEU A 45 0.32 5.01 6.28
CA LEU A 45 -0.81 4.22 6.74
C LEU A 45 -2.00 5.15 7.05
N LEU A 46 -3.19 4.77 6.59
CA LEU A 46 -4.46 5.44 6.94
C LEU A 46 -5.28 4.61 7.92
N SER A 47 -5.32 3.28 7.74
CA SER A 47 -6.00 2.37 8.65
C SER A 47 -5.51 0.93 8.48
N ASP A 48 -5.40 0.18 9.57
CA ASP A 48 -5.05 -1.23 9.63
C ASP A 48 -6.15 -2.11 10.26
N THR A 49 -7.29 -1.51 10.59
CA THR A 49 -8.41 -2.16 11.29
C THR A 49 -9.65 -2.36 10.41
N THR A 50 -9.58 -1.99 9.13
CA THR A 50 -10.74 -2.04 8.21
C THR A 50 -10.94 -3.39 7.53
N GLY A 51 -11.84 -4.21 8.08
CA GLY A 51 -12.26 -5.47 7.44
C GLY A 51 -11.07 -6.40 7.19
N PHE A 52 -10.86 -6.78 5.91
CA PHE A 52 -9.76 -7.64 5.50
C PHE A 52 -8.47 -6.90 5.11
N GLY A 53 -8.53 -5.57 5.01
CA GLY A 53 -7.47 -4.78 4.37
C GLY A 53 -6.78 -3.79 5.29
N VAL A 54 -5.53 -3.51 4.95
CA VAL A 54 -4.80 -2.31 5.38
C VAL A 54 -4.95 -1.25 4.29
N VAL A 55 -5.23 -0.02 4.68
CA VAL A 55 -5.49 1.11 3.81
C VAL A 55 -4.36 2.12 3.96
N TYR A 56 -3.79 2.52 2.83
CA TYR A 56 -2.72 3.49 2.74
C TYR A 56 -3.07 4.64 1.81
N GLU A 57 -2.45 5.79 2.06
CA GLU A 57 -2.36 6.86 1.07
C GLU A 57 -1.18 6.57 0.14
N ALA A 58 -1.43 6.58 -1.16
CA ALA A 58 -0.40 6.41 -2.18
C ALA A 58 -0.46 7.54 -3.21
N PHE A 59 0.63 7.70 -3.96
CA PHE A 59 0.73 8.68 -5.03
C PHE A 59 1.15 8.04 -6.33
N GLU A 60 0.42 8.40 -7.39
CA GLU A 60 0.78 8.21 -8.79
C GLU A 60 1.28 9.57 -9.31
N GLY A 61 2.60 9.77 -9.30
CA GLY A 61 3.18 11.10 -9.51
C GLY A 61 2.67 12.11 -8.48
N PHE A 62 1.83 13.06 -8.91
CA PHE A 62 1.23 14.07 -8.04
C PHE A 62 -0.19 13.72 -7.56
N THR A 63 -0.82 12.70 -8.16
CA THR A 63 -2.21 12.33 -7.90
C THR A 63 -2.31 11.42 -6.68
N ALA A 64 -3.08 11.83 -5.67
CA ALA A 64 -3.38 10.99 -4.51
C ALA A 64 -4.30 9.83 -4.90
N LYS A 65 -4.01 8.65 -4.33
CA LYS A 65 -4.77 7.41 -4.50
C LYS A 65 -4.92 6.73 -3.14
N ILE A 66 -5.93 5.87 -3.03
CA ILE A 66 -6.07 4.95 -1.91
C ILE A 66 -5.54 3.59 -2.35
N LEU A 67 -4.59 3.04 -1.60
CA LEU A 67 -4.10 1.68 -1.79
C LEU A 67 -4.65 0.81 -0.65
N LYS A 68 -5.42 -0.21 -1.01
CA LYS A 68 -5.90 -1.21 -0.05
C LYS A 68 -5.15 -2.52 -0.30
N VAL A 69 -4.56 -3.08 0.75
CA VAL A 69 -3.75 -4.32 0.71
C VAL A 69 -4.42 -5.36 1.60
N LEU A 70 -4.57 -6.60 1.13
CA LEU A 70 -5.09 -7.69 1.94
C LEU A 70 -4.11 -8.03 3.08
N GLN A 71 -4.59 -8.15 4.31
CA GLN A 71 -3.74 -8.53 5.44
C GLN A 71 -3.26 -9.97 5.29
N GLU A 72 -1.99 -10.24 5.66
CA GLU A 72 -1.35 -11.55 5.45
C GLU A 72 -2.12 -12.71 6.10
N LYS A 73 -2.72 -12.49 7.27
CA LYS A 73 -3.53 -13.49 7.97
C LYS A 73 -4.71 -14.02 7.13
N TRP A 74 -5.15 -13.28 6.12
CA TRP A 74 -6.25 -13.63 5.23
C TRP A 74 -5.80 -14.25 3.90
N ASN A 75 -4.49 -14.31 3.61
CA ASN A 75 -3.99 -14.80 2.32
C ASN A 75 -4.44 -16.23 1.98
N ASN A 76 -4.61 -17.06 3.01
CA ASN A 76 -5.01 -18.46 2.86
C ASN A 76 -6.52 -18.70 3.07
N ASP A 77 -7.31 -17.64 3.28
CA ASP A 77 -8.77 -17.72 3.37
C ASP A 77 -9.39 -17.38 2.00
N PRO A 78 -9.89 -18.38 1.24
CA PRO A 78 -10.44 -18.14 -0.09
C PRO A 78 -11.63 -17.19 -0.07
N LYS A 79 -12.41 -17.19 1.02
CA LYS A 79 -13.57 -16.32 1.15
C LYS A 79 -13.17 -14.88 1.40
N ALA A 80 -12.14 -14.65 2.22
CA ALA A 80 -11.58 -13.32 2.42
C ALA A 80 -11.03 -12.74 1.10
N VAL A 81 -10.29 -13.55 0.33
CA VAL A 81 -9.78 -13.15 -1.00
C VAL A 81 -10.91 -12.83 -1.98
N GLU A 82 -11.96 -13.66 -2.03
CA GLU A 82 -13.15 -13.44 -2.87
C GLU A 82 -13.84 -12.12 -2.52
N LEU A 83 -14.13 -11.89 -1.23
CA LEU A 83 -14.81 -10.68 -0.77
C LEU A 83 -13.96 -9.42 -0.99
N PHE A 84 -12.65 -9.52 -0.81
CA PHE A 84 -11.72 -8.42 -1.08
C PHE A 84 -11.72 -8.03 -2.57
N LYS A 85 -11.71 -9.01 -3.49
CA LYS A 85 -11.81 -8.75 -4.93
C LYS A 85 -13.17 -8.18 -5.31
N ARG A 86 -14.26 -8.73 -4.74
CA ARG A 86 -15.61 -8.25 -5.01
C ARG A 86 -15.81 -6.78 -4.67
N GLU A 87 -15.19 -6.28 -3.59
CA GLU A 87 -15.22 -4.86 -3.25
C GLU A 87 -14.65 -3.99 -4.38
N TYR A 88 -13.52 -4.41 -4.98
CA TYR A 88 -12.92 -3.73 -6.12
C TYR A 88 -13.85 -3.73 -7.34
N ASP A 89 -14.44 -4.88 -7.68
CA ASP A 89 -15.33 -5.01 -8.84
C ASP A 89 -16.55 -4.09 -8.73
N VAL A 90 -17.18 -4.02 -7.55
CA VAL A 90 -18.32 -3.13 -7.29
C VAL A 90 -17.91 -1.65 -7.41
N LEU A 91 -16.75 -1.26 -6.87
CA LEU A 91 -16.25 0.11 -6.99
C LEU A 91 -15.98 0.52 -8.45
N LEU A 92 -15.55 -0.43 -9.28
CA LEU A 92 -15.33 -0.20 -10.70
C LEU A 92 -16.63 0.10 -11.45
N GLU A 93 -17.74 -0.54 -11.07
CA GLU A 93 -19.05 -0.30 -11.66
C GLU A 93 -19.63 1.07 -11.28
N LEU A 94 -19.41 1.51 -10.04
CA LEU A 94 -19.90 2.81 -9.53
C LEU A 94 -19.12 4.02 -10.06
N SER A 95 -17.95 3.79 -10.65
CA SER A 95 -17.07 4.83 -11.20
C SER A 95 -17.20 4.98 -12.73
N ARG A 96 -18.14 4.26 -13.35
CA ARG A 96 -18.57 4.45 -14.74
C ARG A 96 -19.69 5.48 -14.82
#